data_AF-E7CKT5-F1
#
_entry.id   AF-E7CKT5-F1
#
_cell.length_a   1.000
_cell.length_b   1.000
_cell.length_c   1.000
_cell.angle_alpha   90.00
_cell.angle_beta   90.00
_cell.angle_gamma   90.00
#
_symmetry.space_group_name_H-M   'P 1'
#
loop_
_entity.id
_entity.type
_entity.pdbx_description
1 polymer ?
#
loop_
_entity_poly.entity_id
_entity_poly.type
_entity_poly.pdbx_seq_one_letter_code
_entity_poly.pdbx_strand_id
1 'polypeptide(L)'
;ILMSNGFRIKGWWVSHHYVSTFLSGVMLTWPEGSMYQMFRSQFLAFSIYQSFVQFLQYYYQSGCLYRLRALGERNQLDLTVEGFQSWMWRGLTFLLPFLFFGHFWQLYNALTLFRLAGHKDCKEWQVFMLALTFLVLFLGNFLTTLKVVRQKVQENPEKTR
;
A
#
# COMPACT_ATOMS: atom_id res chain seq x y z
N ILE A 1 -1.90 -12.57 6.32
CA ILE A 1 -2.86 -12.00 5.32
C ILE A 1 -2.87 -12.75 4.00
N LEU A 2 -1.75 -13.34 3.54
CA LEU A 2 -1.62 -13.97 2.22
C LEU A 2 -2.20 -15.39 2.07
N MET A 3 -2.69 -16.04 3.13
CA MET A 3 -3.13 -17.44 3.07
C MET A 3 -4.63 -17.68 3.24
N SER A 4 -5.41 -16.83 3.93
CA SER A 4 -6.83 -17.16 4.19
C SER A 4 -7.84 -16.65 3.16
N ASN A 5 -7.46 -15.72 2.26
CA ASN A 5 -8.37 -15.15 1.24
C ASN A 5 -8.00 -15.56 -0.21
N GLY A 6 -7.09 -16.53 -0.34
CA GLY A 6 -6.94 -17.46 -1.46
C GLY A 6 -6.47 -16.91 -2.80
N PHE A 7 -7.31 -16.19 -3.53
CA PHE A 7 -7.16 -16.10 -5.00
C PHE A 7 -7.03 -14.67 -5.55
N ARG A 8 -7.79 -13.69 -5.04
CA ARG A 8 -7.86 -12.34 -5.66
C ARG A 8 -6.91 -11.30 -5.05
N ILE A 9 -6.60 -11.40 -3.75
CA ILE A 9 -5.59 -10.53 -3.11
C ILE A 9 -4.19 -10.86 -3.64
N LYS A 10 -3.89 -12.15 -3.91
CA LYS A 10 -2.67 -12.56 -4.61
C LYS A 10 -2.57 -11.91 -5.99
N GLY A 11 -3.67 -11.89 -6.75
CA GLY A 11 -3.71 -11.27 -8.08
C GLY A 11 -3.31 -9.80 -8.07
N TRP A 12 -3.99 -8.96 -7.28
CA TRP A 12 -3.62 -7.54 -7.20
C TRP A 12 -2.22 -7.33 -6.64
N TRP A 13 -1.79 -8.11 -5.64
CA TRP A 13 -0.45 -7.98 -5.07
C TRP A 13 0.64 -8.21 -6.12
N VAL A 14 0.51 -9.24 -6.96
CA VAL A 14 1.44 -9.52 -8.07
C VAL A 14 1.39 -8.40 -9.11
N SER A 15 0.19 -8.00 -9.55
CA SER A 15 0.03 -6.90 -10.51
C SER A 15 0.63 -5.58 -10.00
N HIS A 16 0.41 -5.25 -8.73
CA HIS A 16 0.96 -4.07 -8.08
C HIS A 16 2.50 -4.06 -8.11
N HIS A 17 3.15 -5.22 -7.93
CA HIS A 17 4.62 -5.30 -8.01
C HIS A 17 5.11 -4.99 -9.43
N TYR A 18 4.50 -5.59 -10.45
CA TYR A 18 4.85 -5.28 -11.85
C TYR A 18 4.65 -3.79 -12.19
N VAL A 19 3.52 -3.22 -11.78
CA VAL A 19 3.22 -1.80 -12.00
C VAL A 19 4.21 -0.90 -11.25
N SER A 20 4.61 -1.28 -10.03
CA SER A 20 5.62 -0.53 -9.25
C SER A 20 7.02 -0.61 -9.87
N THR A 21 7.43 -1.78 -10.39
CA THR A 21 8.69 -1.92 -11.13
C THR A 21 8.69 -1.05 -12.39
N PHE A 22 7.57 -1.04 -13.12
CA PHE A 22 7.41 -0.14 -14.27
C PHE A 22 7.50 1.33 -13.87
N LEU A 23 6.82 1.75 -12.79
CA LEU A 23 6.90 3.11 -12.23
C LEU A 23 8.37 3.50 -11.95
N SER A 24 9.12 2.64 -11.26
CA SER A 24 10.53 2.87 -10.97
C SER A 24 11.38 2.96 -12.23
N GLY A 25 11.10 2.13 -13.25
CA GLY A 25 11.77 2.21 -14.54
C GLY A 25 11.52 3.53 -15.25
N VAL A 26 10.26 3.98 -15.32
CA VAL A 26 9.92 5.27 -15.92
C VAL A 26 10.59 6.42 -15.16
N MET A 27 10.56 6.39 -13.82
CA MET A 27 11.22 7.39 -12.98
C MET A 27 12.74 7.44 -13.21
N LEU A 28 13.39 6.29 -13.38
CA LEU A 28 14.84 6.20 -13.66
C LEU A 28 15.20 6.78 -15.04
N THR A 29 14.32 6.61 -16.03
CA THR A 29 14.51 7.14 -17.38
C THR A 29 14.07 8.59 -17.55
N TRP A 30 13.54 9.23 -16.50
CA TRP A 30 13.14 10.64 -16.56
C TRP A 30 14.39 11.53 -16.52
N PRO A 31 14.72 12.25 -17.61
CA PRO A 31 15.88 13.14 -17.63
C PRO A 31 15.73 14.27 -16.60
N GLU A 32 16.86 14.80 -16.13
CA GLU A 32 16.84 15.99 -15.28
C GLU A 32 16.31 17.20 -16.07
N GLY A 33 15.14 17.67 -15.66
CA GLY A 33 14.44 18.80 -16.24
C GLY A 33 13.66 19.58 -15.18
N SER A 34 13.01 20.68 -15.59
CA SER A 34 12.23 21.52 -14.68
C SER A 34 11.11 20.73 -14.00
N MET A 35 10.36 19.93 -14.77
CA MET A 35 9.27 19.09 -14.25
C MET A 35 9.77 18.04 -13.25
N TYR A 36 10.92 17.43 -13.54
CA TYR A 36 11.55 16.47 -12.63
C TYR A 36 11.91 17.12 -11.30
N GLN A 37 12.56 18.29 -11.30
CA GLN A 37 12.93 18.98 -10.06
C GLN A 37 11.72 19.41 -9.24
N MET A 38 10.62 19.82 -9.89
CA MET A 38 9.37 20.17 -9.21
C MET A 38 8.71 18.97 -8.51
N PHE A 39 8.81 17.77 -9.08
CA PHE A 39 8.16 16.57 -8.53
C PHE A 39 9.08 15.74 -7.60
N ARG A 40 10.40 15.83 -7.76
CA ARG A 40 11.39 14.99 -7.08
C ARG A 40 11.25 14.99 -5.56
N SER A 41 11.10 16.15 -4.94
CA SER A 41 10.98 16.25 -3.47
C SER A 41 9.72 15.55 -2.96
N GLN A 42 8.60 15.73 -3.65
CA GLN A 42 7.33 15.07 -3.36
C GLN A 42 7.44 13.55 -3.53
N PHE A 43 8.10 13.09 -4.60
CA PHE A 43 8.33 11.66 -4.84
C PHE A 43 9.23 11.02 -3.77
N LEU A 44 10.29 11.70 -3.35
CA LEU A 44 11.19 11.21 -2.30
C LEU A 44 10.49 11.14 -0.94
N ALA A 45 9.72 12.17 -0.57
CA ALA A 45 8.92 12.16 0.65
C ALA A 45 7.91 11.00 0.64
N PHE A 46 7.23 10.78 -0.48
CA PHE A 46 6.33 9.64 -0.66
C PHE A 46 7.09 8.29 -0.56
N SER A 47 8.30 8.19 -1.11
CA SER A 47 9.11 6.97 -1.06
C SER A 47 9.56 6.61 0.37
N ILE A 48 9.95 7.61 1.16
CA ILE A 48 10.29 7.44 2.58
C ILE A 48 9.04 6.98 3.35
N TYR A 49 7.92 7.66 3.14
CA TYR A 49 6.65 7.29 3.75
C TYR A 49 6.25 5.85 3.40
N GLN A 50 6.38 5.46 2.14
CA GLN A 50 6.04 4.12 1.69
C GLN A 50 6.96 3.05 2.30
N SER A 51 8.24 3.37 2.49
CA SER A 51 9.19 2.48 3.18
C SER A 51 8.79 2.25 4.64
N PHE A 52 8.33 3.31 5.32
CA PHE A 52 7.78 3.21 6.66
C PHE A 52 6.51 2.33 6.71
N VAL A 53 5.57 2.53 5.79
CA VAL A 53 4.35 1.69 5.70
C VAL A 53 4.70 0.23 5.40
N GLN A 54 5.67 -0.02 4.51
CA GLN A 54 6.15 -1.35 4.17
C GLN A 54 6.71 -2.08 5.40
N PHE A 55 7.44 -1.37 6.26
CA PHE A 55 7.94 -1.90 7.52
C PHE A 55 6.81 -2.30 8.47
N LEU A 56 5.78 -1.45 8.63
CA LEU A 56 4.59 -1.78 9.41
C LEU A 56 3.84 -2.99 8.84
N GLN A 57 3.67 -3.06 7.52
CA GLN A 57 3.07 -4.20 6.82
C GLN A 57 3.87 -5.48 7.04
N TYR A 58 5.20 -5.42 7.01
CA TYR A 58 6.09 -6.56 7.24
C TYR A 58 5.88 -7.15 8.64
N TYR A 59 5.92 -6.35 9.70
CA TYR A 59 5.67 -6.86 11.05
C TYR A 59 4.27 -7.44 11.23
N TYR A 60 3.27 -6.74 10.70
CA TYR A 60 1.90 -7.22 10.73
C TYR A 60 1.79 -8.61 10.06
N GLN A 61 2.43 -8.80 8.90
CA GLN A 61 2.43 -10.06 8.17
C GLN A 61 3.20 -11.16 8.92
N SER A 62 4.38 -10.85 9.45
CA SER A 62 5.19 -11.76 10.26
C SER A 62 4.45 -12.24 11.50
N GLY A 63 3.76 -11.34 12.22
CA GLY A 63 2.91 -11.69 13.35
C GLY A 63 1.71 -12.55 12.95
N CYS A 64 1.14 -12.35 11.77
CA CYS A 64 0.07 -13.19 11.23
C CYS A 64 0.56 -14.60 10.88
N LEU A 65 1.73 -14.72 10.25
CA LEU A 65 2.34 -15.99 9.86
C LEU A 65 2.76 -16.82 11.09
N TYR A 66 3.36 -16.17 12.10
CA TYR A 66 3.74 -16.82 13.34
C TYR A 66 2.53 -17.47 14.02
N ARG A 67 1.38 -16.79 14.08
CA ARG A 67 0.14 -17.36 14.62
C ARG A 67 -0.38 -18.56 13.82
N LEU A 68 -0.32 -18.50 12.49
CA LEU A 68 -0.74 -19.63 11.65
C LEU A 68 0.15 -20.86 11.90
N ARG A 69 1.46 -20.67 12.11
CA ARG A 69 2.38 -21.74 12.50
C ARG A 69 2.11 -22.26 13.92
N ALA A 70 1.89 -21.36 14.88
CA ALA A 70 1.56 -21.72 16.26
C ALA A 70 0.17 -22.35 16.43
N LEU A 71 -0.76 -22.14 15.49
CA LEU A 71 -2.04 -22.87 15.44
C LEU A 71 -1.90 -24.27 14.81
N GLY A 72 -0.73 -24.60 14.24
CA GLY A 72 -0.34 -25.93 13.76
C GLY A 72 0.62 -26.68 14.69
N GLU A 73 1.26 -26.01 15.64
CA GLU A 73 2.00 -26.65 16.74
C GLU A 73 1.24 -26.43 18.06
N ARG A 74 0.77 -27.52 18.67
CA ARG A 74 0.29 -27.49 20.06
C ARG A 74 1.42 -26.96 20.94
N ASN A 75 1.25 -25.76 21.49
CA ASN A 75 1.36 -25.50 22.93
C ASN A 75 0.85 -24.08 23.26
N GLN A 76 0.01 -24.01 24.29
CA GLN A 76 -0.38 -22.78 24.95
C GLN A 76 0.87 -22.04 25.42
N LEU A 77 1.17 -20.91 24.78
CA LEU A 77 2.03 -19.90 25.37
C LEU A 77 1.23 -18.60 25.43
N ASP A 78 0.70 -18.40 26.63
CA ASP A 78 -0.02 -17.21 27.05
C ASP A 78 0.97 -16.04 27.07
N LEU A 79 0.94 -15.25 26.00
CA LEU A 79 1.69 -14.00 25.91
C LEU A 79 0.73 -12.86 26.26
N THR A 80 0.76 -12.49 27.54
CA THR A 80 0.16 -11.30 28.14
C THR A 80 0.89 -10.03 27.70
N VAL A 81 1.03 -9.82 26.39
CA VAL A 81 1.47 -8.51 25.88
C VAL A 81 0.25 -7.60 25.87
N GLU A 82 0.19 -6.74 26.88
CA GLU A 82 -0.91 -5.82 27.16
C GLU A 82 -1.36 -5.02 25.92
N GLY A 83 -2.69 -4.90 25.82
CA GLY A 83 -3.48 -3.93 25.05
C GLY A 83 -2.89 -3.39 23.74
N PHE A 84 -1.94 -2.46 23.83
CA PHE A 84 -1.48 -1.65 22.70
C PHE A 84 -0.53 -2.39 21.75
N GLN A 85 0.49 -3.11 22.25
CA GLN A 85 1.38 -3.88 21.38
C GLN A 85 0.64 -5.06 20.72
N SER A 86 -0.23 -5.73 21.49
CA SER A 86 -1.11 -6.78 20.97
C SER A 86 -2.07 -6.22 19.92
N TRP A 87 -2.73 -5.08 20.16
CA TRP A 87 -3.61 -4.41 19.19
C TRP A 87 -2.87 -3.92 17.94
N MET A 88 -1.70 -3.32 18.09
CA MET A 88 -0.86 -2.79 17.00
C MET A 88 -0.37 -3.92 16.08
N TRP A 89 0.03 -5.07 16.64
CA TRP A 89 0.57 -6.20 15.88
C TRP A 89 -0.46 -7.28 15.52
N ARG A 90 -1.66 -7.27 16.10
CA ARG A 90 -2.78 -8.17 15.74
C ARG A 90 -3.88 -7.48 14.91
N GLY A 91 -4.05 -6.17 15.05
CA GLY A 91 -5.16 -5.42 14.48
C GLY A 91 -4.86 -4.86 13.09
N LEU A 92 -5.59 -5.35 12.07
CA LEU A 92 -5.60 -4.73 10.74
C LEU A 92 -6.05 -3.26 10.83
N THR A 93 -6.92 -2.94 11.80
CA THR A 93 -7.47 -1.61 12.04
C THR A 93 -6.42 -0.55 12.35
N PHE A 94 -5.31 -0.91 13.02
CA PHE A 94 -4.20 0.01 13.26
C PHE A 94 -3.49 0.40 11.96
N LEU A 95 -3.33 -0.56 11.04
CA LEU A 95 -2.61 -0.36 9.79
C LEU A 95 -3.45 0.42 8.75
N LEU A 96 -4.78 0.27 8.77
CA LEU A 96 -5.71 0.91 7.84
C LEU A 96 -5.54 2.44 7.68
N PRO A 97 -5.47 3.27 8.73
CA PRO A 97 -5.30 4.72 8.56
C PRO A 97 -4.02 5.08 7.81
N PHE A 98 -2.92 4.38 8.06
CA PHE A 98 -1.67 4.56 7.31
C PHE A 98 -1.84 4.14 5.84
N LEU A 99 -2.49 3.00 5.57
CA LEU A 99 -2.74 2.57 4.20
C LEU A 99 -3.59 3.58 3.43
N PHE A 100 -4.71 4.03 4.01
CA PHE A 100 -5.57 5.02 3.35
C PHE A 100 -4.84 6.34 3.09
N PHE A 101 -4.07 6.83 4.05
CA PHE A 101 -3.26 8.02 3.85
C PHE A 101 -2.26 7.84 2.69
N GLY A 102 -1.56 6.70 2.64
CA GLY A 102 -0.69 6.35 1.51
C GLY A 102 -1.42 6.33 0.16
N HIS A 103 -2.61 5.76 0.10
CA HIS A 103 -3.43 5.74 -1.12
C HIS A 103 -3.84 7.15 -1.55
N PHE A 104 -4.31 7.99 -0.63
CA PHE A 104 -4.63 9.39 -0.97
C PHE A 104 -3.40 10.18 -1.41
N TRP A 105 -2.22 9.91 -0.84
CA TRP A 105 -0.97 10.48 -1.33
C TRP A 105 -0.64 9.99 -2.75
N GLN A 106 -0.87 8.70 -3.08
CA GLN A 106 -0.74 8.21 -4.47
C GLN A 106 -1.65 8.98 -5.43
N LEU A 107 -2.90 9.26 -5.04
CA LEU A 107 -3.81 10.09 -5.83
C LEU A 107 -3.30 11.52 -5.97
N TYR A 108 -2.81 12.12 -4.87
CA TYR A 108 -2.23 13.46 -4.91
C TYR A 108 -1.04 13.53 -5.87
N ASN A 109 -0.14 12.54 -5.85
CA ASN A 109 0.96 12.44 -6.81
C ASN A 109 0.46 12.34 -8.26
N ALA A 110 -0.56 11.50 -8.53
CA ALA A 110 -1.15 11.40 -9.86
C ALA A 110 -1.72 12.75 -10.34
N LEU A 111 -2.47 13.46 -9.48
CA LEU A 111 -3.05 14.76 -9.81
C LEU A 111 -1.98 15.83 -10.05
N THR A 112 -0.92 15.87 -9.23
CA THR A 112 0.22 16.77 -9.44
C THR A 112 0.88 16.47 -10.79
N LEU A 113 1.13 15.21 -11.12
CA LEU A 113 1.74 14.83 -12.39
C LEU A 113 0.84 15.12 -13.59
N PHE A 114 -0.48 14.94 -13.50
CA PHE A 114 -1.40 15.35 -14.57
C PHE A 114 -1.38 16.86 -14.81
N ARG A 115 -1.26 17.66 -13.74
CA ARG A 115 -1.11 19.12 -13.86
C ARG A 115 0.21 19.48 -14.52
N LEU A 116 1.31 18.82 -14.14
CA LEU A 116 2.62 19.02 -14.77
C LEU A 116 2.62 18.58 -16.24
N ALA A 117 1.95 17.47 -16.58
CA ALA A 117 1.81 17.00 -17.95
C ALA A 117 1.06 17.99 -18.87
N GLY A 118 0.17 18.81 -18.29
CA GLY A 118 -0.54 19.88 -19.02
C GLY A 118 0.26 21.18 -19.16
N HIS A 119 1.45 21.28 -18.57
CA HIS A 119 2.29 22.48 -18.68
C HIS A 119 2.80 22.62 -20.12
N LYS A 120 2.78 23.85 -20.68
CA LYS A 120 3.18 24.11 -22.08
C LYS A 120 4.62 23.69 -22.40
N ASP A 121 5.48 23.68 -21.38
CA ASP A 121 6.89 23.32 -21.47
C ASP A 121 7.16 21.83 -21.19
N CYS A 122 6.14 21.06 -20.82
CA CYS A 122 6.28 19.63 -20.56
C CYS A 122 6.42 18.87 -21.88
N LYS A 123 7.64 18.45 -22.19
CA LYS A 123 7.95 17.59 -23.36
C LYS A 123 8.21 16.13 -22.95
N GLU A 124 8.33 15.86 -21.65
CA GLU A 124 8.69 14.54 -21.13
C GLU A 124 7.46 13.64 -21.03
N TRP A 125 7.41 12.58 -21.85
CA TRP A 125 6.32 11.58 -21.82
C TRP A 125 6.26 10.82 -20.49
N GLN A 126 7.38 10.76 -19.77
CA GLN A 126 7.51 10.14 -18.45
C GLN A 126 6.51 10.74 -17.45
N VAL A 127 6.28 12.06 -17.48
CA VAL A 127 5.34 12.76 -16.58
C VAL A 127 3.94 12.17 -16.71
N PHE A 128 3.46 12.01 -17.94
CA PHE A 128 2.14 11.47 -18.23
C PHE A 128 2.03 9.98 -17.84
N MET A 129 3.04 9.18 -18.17
CA MET A 129 3.05 7.75 -17.81
C MET A 129 3.12 7.52 -16.31
N LEU A 130 3.90 8.33 -15.57
CA LEU A 130 3.92 8.29 -14.12
C LEU A 130 2.56 8.70 -13.54
N ALA A 131 1.89 9.71 -14.09
CA ALA A 131 0.56 10.13 -13.66
C ALA A 131 -0.45 8.98 -13.77
N LEU A 132 -0.48 8.30 -14.93
CA LEU A 132 -1.32 7.13 -15.17
C LEU A 132 -0.98 5.98 -14.21
N THR A 133 0.31 5.72 -14.02
CA THR A 133 0.77 4.61 -13.17
C THR A 133 0.40 4.84 -11.71
N PHE A 134 0.60 6.06 -11.17
CA PHE A 134 0.14 6.43 -9.83
C PHE A 134 -1.38 6.33 -9.68
N LEU A 135 -2.15 6.68 -10.72
CA LEU A 135 -3.61 6.55 -10.70
C LEU A 135 -4.06 5.08 -10.66
N VAL A 136 -3.44 4.21 -11.46
CA VAL A 136 -3.71 2.77 -11.45
C VAL A 136 -3.37 2.16 -10.10
N LEU A 137 -2.21 2.52 -9.53
CA LEU A 137 -1.80 2.08 -8.19
C LEU A 137 -2.81 2.54 -7.13
N PHE A 138 -3.21 3.81 -7.15
CA PHE A 138 -4.23 4.33 -6.25
C PHE A 138 -5.54 3.55 -6.34
N LEU A 139 -6.10 3.42 -7.55
CA LEU A 139 -7.39 2.75 -7.75
C LEU A 139 -7.34 1.31 -7.28
N GLY A 140 -6.33 0.54 -7.68
CA GLY A 140 -6.26 -0.87 -7.31
C GLY A 140 -5.96 -1.07 -5.82
N ASN A 141 -5.10 -0.24 -5.22
CA ASN A 141 -4.83 -0.29 -3.78
C ASN A 141 -6.04 0.10 -2.95
N PHE A 142 -6.70 1.21 -3.30
CA PHE A 142 -7.89 1.70 -2.61
C PHE A 142 -9.05 0.70 -2.70
N LEU A 143 -9.34 0.17 -3.90
CA LEU A 143 -10.40 -0.83 -4.08
C LEU A 143 -10.09 -2.14 -3.35
N THR A 144 -8.83 -2.56 -3.30
CA THR A 144 -8.43 -3.77 -2.57
C THR A 144 -8.58 -3.57 -1.06
N THR A 145 -8.11 -2.44 -0.52
CA THR A 145 -8.29 -2.11 0.91
C THR A 145 -9.77 -2.00 1.26
N LEU A 146 -10.60 -1.33 0.44
CA LEU A 146 -12.04 -1.22 0.66
C LEU A 146 -12.73 -2.59 0.68
N LYS A 147 -12.36 -3.50 -0.23
CA LYS A 147 -12.87 -4.88 -0.22
C LYS A 147 -12.53 -5.61 1.07
N VAL A 148 -11.29 -5.51 1.54
CA VAL A 148 -10.86 -6.14 2.81
C VAL A 148 -11.63 -5.56 3.99
N VAL A 149 -11.82 -4.23 4.04
CA VAL A 149 -12.62 -3.59 5.09
C VAL A 149 -14.07 -4.07 5.05
N ARG A 150 -14.69 -4.13 3.87
CA ARG A 150 -16.08 -4.62 3.72
C ARG A 150 -16.22 -6.07 4.16
N GLN A 151 -15.33 -6.95 3.74
CA GLN A 151 -15.31 -8.34 4.19
C GLN A 151 -15.19 -8.43 5.71
N LYS A 152 -14.30 -7.62 6.29
CA LYS A 152 -14.09 -7.63 7.75
C LYS A 152 -15.31 -7.13 8.52
N VAL A 153 -16.00 -6.12 7.99
CA VAL A 153 -17.24 -5.60 8.55
C VAL A 153 -18.38 -6.61 8.40
N GLN A 154 -18.42 -7.42 7.33
CA GLN A 154 -19.43 -8.46 7.12
C GLN A 154 -19.21 -9.73 7.95
N GLU A 155 -17.96 -10.07 8.28
CA GLU A 155 -17.64 -11.21 9.18
C GLU A 155 -17.90 -10.90 10.66
N ASN A 156 -17.82 -9.64 11.08
CA ASN A 156 -18.05 -9.23 12.46
C ASN A 156 -19.50 -9.35 12.99
N PRO A 157 -20.59 -9.11 12.22
CA PRO A 157 -21.96 -9.23 12.72
C PRO A 157 -22.35 -10.65 13.12
N GLU A 158 -21.68 -11.70 12.61
CA GLU A 158 -21.96 -13.08 13.05
C GLU A 158 -21.34 -13.45 14.41
N LYS A 159 -20.44 -12.62 14.96
CA LYS A 159 -19.89 -12.82 16.31
C LYS A 159 -20.64 -12.05 17.41
N THR A 160 -21.65 -11.26 17.04
CA THR A 160 -22.45 -10.45 17.99
C THR A 160 -23.88 -10.98 18.13
N ARG A 161 -24.15 -12.21 17.68
CA ARG A 161 -25.44 -12.89 17.86
C ARG A 161 -25.28 -14.21 18.59
#